data_AF-A0A960KXM8-F1
#
_entry.id   AF-A0A960KXM8-F1
#
_cell.length_a   1.000
_cell.length_b   1.000
_cell.length_c   1.000
_cell.angle_alpha   90.00
_cell.angle_beta   90.00
_cell.angle_gamma   90.00
#
_symmetry.space_group_name_H-M   'P 1'
#
loop_
_entity.id
_entity.type
_entity.pdbx_description
1 polymer ?
#
loop_
_entity_poly.entity_id
_entity_poly.type
_entity_poly.pdbx_seq_one_letter_code
_entity_poly.pdbx_strand_id
1 'polypeptide(L)'
;MIRMLLMFSLLFSWLGWSQVPTAQSQEVAQVLSQAALYIFDSDFVMESPENQFTPRQLEIMEQNKEALLPMIEAALGRQESVGGSELLAQFHWTELNHLVRARLLNPGRAYGWEGSTDLLDDRQFVFHNRYLIALQKLYGPHFHSKLALTEAEKDELFTLSHSKDSQHCEWAIWLMRKLELE
;
A
#
# COMPACT_ATOMS: atom_id res chain seq x y z
N MET A 1 -60.94 -5.54 17.49
CA MET A 1 -59.49 -5.60 17.76
C MET A 1 -58.72 -6.71 17.02
N ILE A 2 -59.28 -7.38 15.98
CA ILE A 2 -58.61 -8.50 15.27
C ILE A 2 -58.39 -8.22 13.76
N ARG A 3 -58.69 -7.00 13.28
CA ARG A 3 -58.54 -6.64 11.84
C ARG A 3 -57.32 -5.78 11.49
N MET A 4 -56.50 -5.38 12.47
CA MET A 4 -55.31 -4.55 12.22
C MET A 4 -53.98 -5.34 12.22
N LEU A 5 -54.00 -6.65 12.50
CA LEU A 5 -52.79 -7.47 12.65
C LEU A 5 -52.47 -8.36 11.44
N LEU A 6 -53.28 -8.32 10.37
CA LEU A 6 -53.08 -9.16 9.17
C LEU A 6 -52.67 -8.37 7.91
N MET A 7 -52.56 -7.04 7.97
CA MET A 7 -52.04 -6.24 6.83
C MET A 7 -50.54 -5.93 6.92
N PHE A 8 -49.89 -6.20 8.05
CA PHE A 8 -48.44 -5.99 8.19
C PHE A 8 -47.60 -7.22 7.82
N SER A 9 -48.21 -8.39 7.64
CA SER A 9 -47.52 -9.64 7.30
C SER A 9 -47.47 -9.95 5.80
N LEU A 10 -48.03 -9.10 4.93
CA LEU A 10 -48.07 -9.32 3.47
C LEU A 10 -47.33 -8.26 2.64
N LEU A 11 -46.62 -7.32 3.28
CA LEU A 11 -45.81 -6.31 2.59
C LEU A 11 -44.29 -6.54 2.69
N PHE A 12 -43.86 -7.62 3.37
CA PHE A 12 -42.44 -7.97 3.51
C PHE A 12 -41.98 -9.17 2.67
N SER A 13 -42.82 -9.64 1.74
CA SER A 13 -42.51 -10.77 0.84
C SER A 13 -42.24 -10.36 -0.61
N TRP A 14 -42.10 -9.05 -0.90
CA TRP A 14 -41.98 -8.52 -2.27
C TRP A 14 -40.76 -7.64 -2.56
N LEU A 15 -39.78 -7.62 -1.65
CA LEU A 15 -38.41 -7.23 -1.96
C LEU A 15 -37.55 -8.46 -1.71
N GLY A 16 -37.56 -9.35 -2.70
CA GLY A 16 -36.52 -10.35 -2.80
C GLY A 16 -35.17 -9.66 -2.72
N TRP A 17 -34.33 -10.20 -1.84
CA TRP A 17 -32.94 -10.61 -2.06
C TRP A 17 -32.23 -10.58 -0.70
N SER A 18 -32.69 -11.38 0.26
CA SER A 18 -31.78 -11.96 1.25
C SER A 18 -31.09 -13.14 0.58
N GLN A 19 -30.21 -12.86 -0.39
CA GLN A 19 -29.32 -13.92 -0.86
C GLN A 19 -28.40 -14.24 0.32
N VAL A 20 -28.59 -15.41 0.92
CA VAL A 20 -27.60 -15.99 1.82
C VAL A 20 -26.29 -15.99 1.03
N PRO A 21 -25.23 -15.31 1.50
CA PRO A 21 -23.98 -15.25 0.76
C PRO A 21 -23.53 -16.65 0.41
N THR A 22 -23.23 -16.91 -0.86
CA THR A 22 -22.70 -18.22 -1.25
C THR A 22 -21.38 -18.48 -0.53
N ALA A 23 -21.00 -19.75 -0.33
CA ALA A 23 -19.71 -20.08 0.29
C ALA A 23 -18.52 -19.39 -0.42
N GLN A 24 -18.61 -19.24 -1.75
CA GLN A 24 -17.63 -18.51 -2.53
C GLN A 24 -17.66 -17.00 -2.26
N SER A 25 -18.84 -16.38 -2.13
CA SER A 25 -18.96 -14.96 -1.77
C SER A 25 -18.42 -14.67 -0.36
N GLN A 26 -18.57 -15.61 0.58
CA GLN A 26 -18.02 -15.49 1.92
C GLN A 26 -16.49 -15.60 1.92
N GLU A 27 -15.93 -16.53 1.14
CA GLU A 27 -14.48 -16.66 0.97
C GLU A 27 -13.87 -15.37 0.40
N VAL A 28 -14.44 -14.83 -0.69
CA VAL A 28 -13.97 -13.56 -1.29
C VAL A 28 -14.01 -12.42 -0.28
N ALA A 29 -15.12 -12.25 0.44
CA ALA A 29 -15.26 -11.20 1.44
C ALA A 29 -14.23 -11.34 2.58
N GLN A 30 -13.97 -12.57 3.04
CA GLN A 30 -12.97 -12.84 4.06
C GLN A 30 -11.55 -12.49 3.58
N VAL A 31 -11.21 -12.87 2.35
CA VAL A 31 -9.90 -12.57 1.75
C VAL A 31 -9.72 -11.07 1.58
N LEU A 32 -10.71 -10.35 1.07
CA LEU A 32 -10.65 -8.90 0.92
C LEU A 32 -10.56 -8.19 2.28
N SER A 33 -11.24 -8.71 3.31
CA SER A 33 -11.10 -8.19 4.68
C SER A 33 -9.69 -8.40 5.24
N GLN A 34 -9.08 -9.57 5.00
CA GLN A 34 -7.71 -9.84 5.44
C GLN A 34 -6.71 -8.99 4.67
N ALA A 35 -6.92 -8.79 3.36
CA ALA A 35 -6.13 -7.88 2.55
C ALA A 35 -6.23 -6.44 3.07
N ALA A 36 -7.44 -5.98 3.44
CA ALA A 36 -7.62 -4.65 4.02
C ALA A 36 -6.84 -4.47 5.32
N LEU A 37 -6.88 -5.46 6.23
CA LEU A 37 -6.07 -5.43 7.45
C LEU A 37 -4.58 -5.40 7.14
N TYR A 38 -4.12 -6.21 6.19
CA TYR A 38 -2.73 -6.15 5.73
C TYR A 38 -2.39 -4.78 5.13
N ILE A 39 -3.27 -4.19 4.33
CA ILE A 39 -3.03 -2.87 3.75
C ILE A 39 -2.95 -1.81 4.86
N PHE A 40 -3.89 -1.74 5.80
CA PHE A 40 -3.93 -0.63 6.75
C PHE A 40 -3.04 -0.83 8.00
N ASP A 41 -2.76 -2.07 8.40
CA ASP A 41 -2.04 -2.37 9.64
C ASP A 41 -0.60 -2.88 9.40
N SER A 42 -0.14 -2.97 8.14
CA SER A 42 1.24 -3.38 7.85
C SER A 42 2.24 -2.25 8.11
N ASP A 43 2.84 -2.31 9.30
CA ASP A 43 3.97 -1.46 9.69
C ASP A 43 5.33 -2.11 9.37
N PHE A 44 6.42 -1.51 9.91
CA PHE A 44 7.85 -1.83 9.74
C PHE A 44 8.27 -3.31 9.83
N VAL A 45 7.40 -4.20 10.30
CA VAL A 45 7.70 -5.60 10.64
C VAL A 45 7.27 -6.60 9.54
N MET A 46 6.60 -6.16 8.48
CA MET A 46 5.88 -7.12 7.63
C MET A 46 6.69 -7.89 6.59
N GLU A 47 6.23 -9.12 6.35
CA GLU A 47 6.73 -10.06 5.34
C GLU A 47 6.02 -9.87 3.98
N SER A 48 6.60 -10.46 2.92
CA SER A 48 6.02 -10.42 1.58
C SER A 48 4.60 -11.03 1.56
N PRO A 49 3.71 -10.59 0.66
CA PRO A 49 2.35 -11.13 0.56
C PRO A 49 2.31 -12.65 0.46
N GLU A 50 3.28 -13.25 -0.22
CA GLU A 50 3.44 -14.71 -0.38
C GLU A 50 3.63 -15.48 0.94
N ASN A 51 4.10 -14.80 1.99
CA ASN A 51 4.26 -15.40 3.31
C ASN A 51 3.01 -15.24 4.19
N GLN A 52 2.15 -14.27 3.85
CA GLN A 52 0.96 -13.90 4.63
C GLN A 52 -0.33 -14.52 4.07
N PHE A 53 -0.33 -14.82 2.78
CA PHE A 53 -1.50 -15.29 2.05
C PHE A 53 -1.19 -16.59 1.31
N THR A 54 -2.15 -17.50 1.34
CA THR A 54 -2.06 -18.73 0.55
C THR A 54 -2.19 -18.43 -0.96
N PRO A 55 -1.71 -19.33 -1.86
CA PRO A 55 -1.84 -19.13 -3.30
C PRO A 55 -3.28 -18.86 -3.76
N ARG A 56 -4.27 -19.53 -3.14
CA ARG A 56 -5.69 -19.33 -3.44
C ARG A 56 -6.17 -17.93 -3.04
N GLN A 57 -5.72 -17.41 -1.90
CA GLN A 57 -6.08 -16.07 -1.47
C GLN A 57 -5.46 -15.00 -2.36
N LEU A 58 -4.21 -15.19 -2.80
CA LEU A 58 -3.56 -14.30 -3.76
C LEU A 58 -4.30 -14.31 -5.11
N GLU A 59 -4.75 -15.48 -5.58
CA GLU A 59 -5.57 -15.59 -6.79
C GLU A 59 -6.89 -14.81 -6.66
N ILE A 60 -7.56 -14.92 -5.51
CA ILE A 60 -8.80 -14.17 -5.23
C ILE A 60 -8.53 -12.66 -5.22
N MET A 61 -7.43 -12.21 -4.62
CA MET A 61 -7.06 -10.79 -4.63
C MET A 61 -6.83 -10.28 -6.05
N GLU A 62 -6.11 -11.04 -6.89
CA GLU A 62 -5.88 -10.70 -8.30
C GLU A 62 -7.19 -10.57 -9.08
N GLN A 63 -8.10 -11.54 -8.89
CA GLN A 63 -9.42 -11.52 -9.52
C GLN A 63 -10.30 -10.35 -9.07
N ASN A 64 -10.01 -9.76 -7.91
CA ASN A 64 -10.79 -8.68 -7.30
C ASN A 64 -9.99 -7.37 -7.17
N LYS A 65 -8.99 -7.15 -8.05
CA LYS A 65 -8.11 -5.97 -8.01
C LYS A 65 -8.85 -4.63 -7.95
N GLU A 66 -9.99 -4.52 -8.64
CA GLU A 66 -10.79 -3.29 -8.69
C GLU A 66 -11.34 -2.88 -7.32
N ALA A 67 -11.58 -3.85 -6.43
CA ALA A 67 -12.02 -3.58 -5.06
C ALA A 67 -10.84 -3.15 -4.16
N LEU A 68 -9.63 -3.63 -4.45
CA LEU A 68 -8.44 -3.40 -3.62
C LEU A 68 -7.73 -2.08 -3.96
N LEU A 69 -7.64 -1.71 -5.24
CA LEU A 69 -6.91 -0.50 -5.65
C LEU A 69 -7.36 0.77 -4.91
N PRO A 70 -8.67 1.07 -4.75
CA PRO A 70 -9.09 2.25 -3.99
C PRO A 70 -8.70 2.20 -2.51
N MET A 71 -8.66 1.01 -1.91
CA MET A 71 -8.23 0.83 -0.52
C MET A 71 -6.73 1.10 -0.38
N ILE A 72 -5.94 0.56 -1.32
CA ILE A 72 -4.50 0.78 -1.40
C ILE A 72 -4.18 2.26 -1.63
N GLU A 73 -4.87 2.92 -2.55
CA GLU A 73 -4.72 4.35 -2.81
C GLU A 73 -4.97 5.17 -1.55
N ALA A 74 -6.09 4.90 -0.86
CA ALA A 74 -6.41 5.57 0.40
C ALA A 74 -5.34 5.34 1.48
N ALA A 75 -4.84 4.10 1.60
CA ALA A 75 -3.82 3.73 2.57
C ALA A 75 -2.47 4.41 2.26
N LEU A 76 -2.01 4.39 1.01
CA LEU A 76 -0.78 5.07 0.58
C LEU A 76 -0.88 6.59 0.71
N GLY A 77 -2.07 7.15 0.47
CA GLY A 77 -2.33 8.59 0.56
C GLY A 77 -2.37 9.11 2.00
N ARG A 78 -2.92 8.33 2.95
CA ARG A 78 -3.18 8.80 4.32
C ARG A 78 -2.26 8.21 5.40
N GLN A 79 -1.95 6.93 5.27
CA GLN A 79 -1.30 6.15 6.30
C GLN A 79 0.04 5.60 5.87
N GLU A 80 0.47 5.82 4.63
CA GLU A 80 1.79 5.44 4.12
C GLU A 80 2.06 3.92 4.24
N SER A 81 1.08 3.15 3.80
CA SER A 81 1.10 1.69 3.93
C SER A 81 2.21 0.96 3.13
N VAL A 82 3.08 0.24 3.85
CA VAL A 82 4.01 -0.72 3.22
C VAL A 82 3.24 -1.89 2.59
N GLY A 83 2.22 -2.40 3.29
CA GLY A 83 1.43 -3.55 2.81
C GLY A 83 0.72 -3.26 1.47
N GLY A 84 0.18 -2.06 1.31
CA GLY A 84 -0.38 -1.60 0.05
C GLY A 84 0.65 -1.57 -1.08
N SER A 85 1.87 -1.09 -0.78
CA SER A 85 2.98 -1.09 -1.75
C SER A 85 3.43 -2.50 -2.13
N GLU A 86 3.53 -3.41 -1.16
CA GLU A 86 3.92 -4.80 -1.40
C GLU A 86 2.85 -5.57 -2.19
N LEU A 87 1.56 -5.31 -1.97
CA LEU A 87 0.50 -5.92 -2.79
C LEU A 87 0.52 -5.40 -4.24
N LEU A 88 0.66 -4.09 -4.44
CA LEU A 88 0.85 -3.53 -5.80
C LEU A 88 2.02 -4.22 -6.51
N ALA A 89 3.13 -4.38 -5.79
CA ALA A 89 4.34 -4.99 -6.30
C ALA A 89 4.17 -6.48 -6.62
N GLN A 90 3.52 -7.24 -5.73
CA GLN A 90 3.26 -8.68 -5.91
C GLN A 90 2.51 -8.96 -7.21
N PHE A 91 1.53 -8.11 -7.53
CA PHE A 91 0.66 -8.30 -8.68
C PHE A 91 1.05 -7.45 -9.89
N HIS A 92 2.17 -6.72 -9.81
CA HIS A 92 2.63 -5.78 -10.84
C HIS A 92 1.58 -4.74 -11.25
N TRP A 93 0.73 -4.29 -10.31
CA TRP A 93 -0.26 -3.24 -10.53
C TRP A 93 0.42 -1.88 -10.53
N THR A 94 0.53 -1.26 -11.71
CA THR A 94 1.29 -0.01 -11.90
C THR A 94 0.45 1.25 -11.72
N GLU A 95 -0.86 1.12 -11.57
CA GLU A 95 -1.85 2.21 -11.50
C GLU A 95 -1.54 3.23 -10.39
N LEU A 96 -0.97 2.77 -9.27
CA LEU A 96 -0.67 3.60 -8.08
C LEU A 96 0.83 3.74 -7.80
N ASN A 97 1.70 3.40 -8.76
CA ASN A 97 3.16 3.42 -8.56
C ASN A 97 3.70 4.83 -8.24
N HIS A 98 3.06 5.89 -8.72
CA HIS A 98 3.44 7.27 -8.45
C HIS A 98 3.31 7.61 -6.96
N LEU A 99 2.34 7.03 -6.25
CA LEU A 99 2.23 7.17 -4.80
C LEU A 99 3.37 6.44 -4.09
N VAL A 100 3.67 5.21 -4.50
CA VAL A 100 4.82 4.44 -3.96
C VAL A 100 6.14 5.19 -4.17
N ARG A 101 6.32 5.82 -5.35
CA ARG A 101 7.47 6.68 -5.67
C ARG A 101 7.54 7.91 -4.77
N ALA A 102 6.44 8.64 -4.64
CA ALA A 102 6.37 9.82 -3.78
C ALA A 102 6.73 9.49 -2.32
N ARG A 103 6.42 8.28 -1.84
CA ARG A 103 6.80 7.81 -0.50
C ARG A 103 8.29 7.49 -0.37
N LEU A 104 8.89 6.87 -1.38
CA LEU A 104 10.34 6.65 -1.39
C LEU A 104 11.14 7.96 -1.33
N LEU A 105 10.62 9.01 -1.98
CA LEU A 105 11.30 10.31 -2.15
C LEU A 105 11.03 11.33 -1.03
N ASN A 106 10.15 11.02 -0.08
CA ASN A 106 9.75 11.93 1.00
C ASN A 106 10.28 11.45 2.36
N PRO A 107 11.59 11.59 2.64
CA PRO A 107 12.13 11.26 3.94
C PRO A 107 11.52 12.20 5.00
N GLY A 108 10.89 11.63 6.02
CA GLY A 108 10.62 12.36 7.27
C GLY A 108 9.25 13.02 7.46
N ARG A 109 8.25 12.89 6.57
CA ARG A 109 6.91 13.50 6.83
C ARG A 109 5.84 12.57 7.40
N ALA A 110 6.07 11.28 7.27
CA ALA A 110 5.07 10.23 7.46
C ALA A 110 4.81 9.81 8.90
N TYR A 111 5.88 9.69 9.66
CA TYR A 111 5.89 9.07 10.98
C TYR A 111 6.88 9.80 11.88
N GLY A 112 6.39 10.89 12.49
CA GLY A 112 6.99 11.51 13.67
C GLY A 112 8.49 11.85 13.55
N TRP A 113 8.82 12.80 12.68
CA TRP A 113 10.17 13.40 12.61
C TRP A 113 10.41 14.50 13.67
N GLU A 114 9.44 14.78 14.55
CA GLU A 114 9.64 15.72 15.64
C GLU A 114 10.49 15.10 16.78
N GLY A 115 11.82 15.09 16.62
CA GLY A 115 12.72 15.25 17.77
C GLY A 115 13.62 14.09 18.20
N SER A 116 14.29 13.40 17.28
CA SER A 116 15.37 12.48 17.66
C SER A 116 16.67 12.82 16.93
N THR A 117 17.71 13.13 17.69
CA THR A 117 19.09 13.40 17.22
C THR A 117 19.86 12.12 16.90
N ASP A 118 19.29 10.96 17.16
CA ASP A 118 19.89 9.68 16.83
C ASP A 118 19.65 9.40 15.35
N LEU A 119 20.71 9.00 14.64
CA LEU A 119 20.73 8.42 13.27
C LEU A 119 19.42 7.69 12.97
N LEU A 120 18.96 7.74 11.71
CA LEU A 120 17.72 7.10 11.22
C LEU A 120 17.35 5.93 12.12
N ASP A 121 16.21 6.02 12.81
CA ASP A 121 15.77 4.88 13.60
C ASP A 121 15.74 3.66 12.65
N ASP A 122 16.18 2.49 13.14
CA ASP A 122 16.30 1.29 12.31
C ASP A 122 15.00 0.97 11.54
N ARG A 123 13.85 1.44 12.05
CA ARG A 123 12.52 1.25 11.48
C ARG A 123 12.31 2.12 10.25
N GLN A 124 12.74 3.39 10.27
CA GLN A 124 12.64 4.31 9.13
C GLN A 124 13.46 3.83 7.94
N PHE A 125 14.65 3.30 8.18
CA PHE A 125 15.49 2.70 7.14
C PHE A 125 14.83 1.46 6.54
N VAL A 126 14.30 0.57 7.40
CA VAL A 126 13.57 -0.62 6.95
C VAL A 126 12.37 -0.24 6.10
N PHE A 127 11.60 0.78 6.49
CA PHE A 127 10.43 1.24 5.75
C PHE A 127 10.78 1.68 4.32
N HIS A 128 11.69 2.64 4.14
CA HIS A 128 12.03 3.12 2.80
C HIS A 128 12.66 2.03 1.93
N ASN A 129 13.44 1.13 2.54
CA ASN A 129 13.96 -0.04 1.85
C ASN A 129 12.84 -0.95 1.33
N ARG A 130 11.72 -1.10 2.06
CA ARG A 130 10.54 -1.84 1.57
C ARG A 130 9.88 -1.17 0.37
N TYR A 131 9.76 0.16 0.37
CA TYR A 131 9.27 0.89 -0.82
C TYR A 131 10.18 0.69 -2.03
N LEU A 132 11.50 0.71 -1.81
CA LEU A 132 12.47 0.44 -2.87
C LEU A 132 12.33 -0.99 -3.41
N ILE A 133 12.18 -1.98 -2.53
CA ILE A 133 11.95 -3.39 -2.91
C ILE A 133 10.63 -3.53 -3.69
N ALA A 134 9.55 -2.90 -3.24
CA ALA A 134 8.27 -2.89 -3.93
C ALA A 134 8.41 -2.32 -5.35
N LEU A 135 9.12 -1.20 -5.51
CA LEU A 135 9.40 -0.61 -6.82
C LEU A 135 10.30 -1.52 -7.67
N GLN A 136 11.32 -2.15 -7.10
CA GLN A 136 12.17 -3.08 -7.83
C GLN A 136 11.38 -4.30 -8.32
N LYS A 137 10.45 -4.83 -7.52
CA LYS A 137 9.52 -5.89 -7.93
C LYS A 137 8.59 -5.41 -9.05
N LEU A 138 8.00 -4.21 -8.94
CA LEU A 138 7.13 -3.62 -9.98
C LEU A 138 7.84 -3.53 -11.33
N TYR A 139 9.07 -3.04 -11.37
CA TYR A 139 9.80 -2.76 -12.61
C TYR A 139 10.73 -3.91 -13.08
N GLY A 140 11.04 -4.84 -12.19
CA GLY A 140 11.90 -6.00 -12.43
C GLY A 140 13.39 -5.68 -12.45
N PRO A 141 14.23 -6.51 -13.11
CA PRO A 141 15.69 -6.39 -13.08
C PRO A 141 16.24 -5.11 -13.74
N HIS A 142 15.39 -4.37 -14.45
CA HIS A 142 15.71 -3.10 -15.09
C HIS A 142 15.12 -1.90 -14.33
N PHE A 143 14.93 -2.04 -13.03
CA PHE A 143 14.37 -1.00 -12.16
C PHE A 143 15.06 0.37 -12.37
N HIS A 144 16.40 0.42 -12.32
CA HIS A 144 17.16 1.67 -12.44
C HIS A 144 16.94 2.38 -13.79
N SER A 145 16.84 1.63 -14.90
CA SER A 145 16.60 2.22 -16.22
C SER A 145 15.12 2.55 -16.49
N LYS A 146 14.19 1.98 -15.73
CA LYS A 146 12.75 2.23 -15.85
C LYS A 146 12.24 3.30 -14.89
N LEU A 147 12.90 3.50 -13.75
CA LEU A 147 12.56 4.57 -12.81
C LEU A 147 13.20 5.89 -13.25
N ALA A 148 12.70 6.44 -14.36
CA ALA A 148 13.04 7.80 -14.74
C ALA A 148 12.44 8.77 -13.70
N LEU A 149 13.30 9.42 -12.92
CA LEU A 149 12.90 10.55 -12.09
C LEU A 149 12.60 11.75 -12.97
N THR A 150 11.52 12.44 -12.64
CA THR A 150 11.21 13.77 -13.17
C THR A 150 12.25 14.78 -12.69
N GLU A 151 12.42 15.89 -13.40
CA GLU A 151 13.34 16.96 -12.96
C GLU A 151 12.97 17.49 -11.56
N ALA A 152 11.68 17.57 -11.25
CA ALA A 152 11.23 17.96 -9.91
C ALA A 152 11.68 16.98 -8.82
N GLU A 153 11.58 15.67 -9.04
CA GLU A 153 12.05 14.65 -8.10
C GLU A 153 13.59 14.67 -7.96
N LYS A 154 14.33 14.97 -9.05
CA LYS A 154 15.79 15.14 -9.01
C LYS A 154 16.19 16.38 -8.21
N ASP A 155 15.53 17.51 -8.44
CA ASP A 155 15.76 18.77 -7.72
C ASP A 155 15.45 18.61 -6.22
N GLU A 156 14.38 17.87 -5.89
CA GLU A 156 14.03 17.54 -4.51
C GLU A 156 15.12 16.69 -3.85
N LEU A 157 15.58 15.61 -4.49
CA LEU A 157 16.68 14.78 -3.97
C LEU A 157 17.98 15.58 -3.82
N PHE A 158 18.31 16.43 -4.79
CA PHE A 158 19.50 17.29 -4.71
C PHE A 158 19.37 18.31 -3.57
N THR A 159 18.18 18.88 -3.35
CA THR A 159 17.93 19.78 -2.22
C THR A 159 18.09 19.05 -0.90
N LEU A 160 17.53 17.85 -0.77
CA LEU A 160 17.62 17.00 0.41
C LEU A 160 19.08 16.57 0.69
N SER A 161 19.87 16.28 -0.35
CA SER A 161 21.30 15.93 -0.22
C SER A 161 22.17 17.07 0.29
N HIS A 162 21.66 18.30 0.30
CA HIS A 162 22.32 19.49 0.86
C HIS A 162 21.63 20.02 2.12
N SER A 163 20.65 19.27 2.64
CA SER A 163 19.98 19.59 3.89
C SER A 163 20.99 19.63 5.04
N LYS A 164 20.77 20.54 5.99
CA LYS A 164 21.49 20.55 7.26
C LYS A 164 21.08 19.39 8.18
N ASP A 165 19.97 18.73 7.85
CA ASP A 165 19.60 17.46 8.45
C ASP A 165 20.46 16.35 7.81
N SER A 166 21.37 15.78 8.61
CA SER A 166 22.32 14.76 8.15
C SER A 166 21.61 13.49 7.67
N GLN A 167 20.43 13.16 8.19
CA GLN A 167 19.73 11.92 7.83
C GLN A 167 19.01 12.06 6.48
N HIS A 168 18.35 13.19 6.24
CA HIS A 168 17.78 13.49 4.92
C HIS A 168 18.88 13.57 3.86
N CYS A 169 20.02 14.15 4.22
CA CYS A 169 21.20 14.21 3.38
C CYS A 169 21.74 12.80 3.06
N GLU A 170 22.01 11.99 4.08
CA GLU A 170 22.53 10.62 3.93
C GLU A 170 21.57 9.71 3.15
N TRP A 171 20.26 9.79 3.42
CA TRP A 171 19.25 9.05 2.68
C TRP A 171 19.20 9.48 1.21
N ALA A 172 19.13 10.79 0.95
CA ALA A 172 19.09 11.30 -0.42
C ALA A 172 20.35 10.90 -1.20
N ILE A 173 21.53 11.01 -0.60
CA ILE A 173 22.80 10.54 -1.21
C ILE A 173 22.76 9.04 -1.48
N TRP A 174 22.32 8.24 -0.51
CA TRP A 174 22.20 6.79 -0.69
C TRP A 174 21.22 6.43 -1.80
N LEU A 175 20.06 7.09 -1.84
CA LEU A 175 19.03 6.83 -2.83
C LEU A 175 19.48 7.26 -4.22
N MET A 176 20.12 8.42 -4.36
CA MET A 176 20.72 8.88 -5.62
C MET A 176 21.75 7.87 -6.15
N ARG A 177 22.62 7.32 -5.28
CA ARG A 177 23.55 6.24 -5.64
C ARG A 177 22.83 4.97 -6.07
N LYS A 178 21.78 4.57 -5.35
CA LYS A 178 20.96 3.41 -5.71
C LYS A 178 20.23 3.58 -7.02
N LEU A 179 19.88 4.80 -7.41
CA LEU A 179 19.22 5.10 -8.66
C LEU A 179 20.20 5.44 -9.81
N GLU A 180 21.51 5.33 -9.57
CA GLU A 180 22.56 5.65 -10.57
C GLU A 180 22.47 7.09 -11.12
N LEU A 181 22.05 8.05 -10.29
CA LEU A 181 21.83 9.44 -10.67
C LEU A 181 23.07 10.33 -10.53
N GLU A 182 24.29 9.77 -10.62
CA GLU A 182 25.56 10.50 -10.44
C GLU A 182 25.75 11.67 -11.40
#